data_AF-A0A2K2CTM6-F1
#
_entry.id   AF-A0A2K2CTM6-F1
#
_cell.length_a   1.000
_cell.length_b   1.000
_cell.length_c   1.000
_cell.angle_alpha   90.00
_cell.angle_beta   90.00
_cell.angle_gamma   90.00
#
_symmetry.space_group_name_H-M   'P 1'
#
loop_
_entity.id
_entity.type
_entity.pdbx_description
1 polymer ?
#
loop_
_entity_poly.entity_id
_entity_poly.type
_entity_poly.pdbx_seq_one_letter_code
_entity_poly.pdbx_strand_id
1 'polypeptide(L)'
;MMSWLRNGHRNIKEIPRRKGGSNPPCSARETIQPRETYTELTDAPRDANGRFTVKPQNLLVNVPLGKASLLDVVRVLSSYNPATVPVSEAKLAVLKILLMIPESLRFHPVRNAYILRGHTEESHLTEAVTNYVPKWPLISKLLMEWDRYDSHQPYH
;
A
#
# COMPACT_ATOMS: atom_id res chain seq x y z
N MET A 1 41.22 21.30 -13.16
CA MET A 1 42.16 20.44 -13.91
C MET A 1 42.94 19.62 -12.88
N MET A 2 42.38 18.49 -12.43
CA MET A 2 42.78 17.14 -12.86
C MET A 2 44.26 16.83 -12.56
N SER A 3 44.53 16.09 -11.49
CA SER A 3 45.72 15.24 -11.38
C SER A 3 45.26 13.83 -11.05
N TRP A 4 45.07 13.07 -12.12
CA TRP A 4 44.93 11.62 -12.14
C TRP A 4 46.33 11.02 -12.05
N LEU A 5 46.55 10.09 -11.12
CA LEU A 5 47.61 9.09 -11.21
C LEU A 5 46.99 7.71 -11.40
N ARG A 6 46.95 7.34 -12.69
CA ARG A 6 47.47 6.10 -13.26
C ARG A 6 47.11 4.74 -12.63
N ASN A 7 46.52 3.96 -13.55
CA ASN A 7 46.86 2.59 -13.91
C ASN A 7 46.11 1.46 -13.19
N GLY A 8 45.26 0.80 -13.98
CA GLY A 8 44.76 -0.53 -13.68
C GLY A 8 43.62 -0.96 -14.60
N HIS A 9 43.82 -0.90 -15.92
CA HIS A 9 42.94 -1.53 -16.91
C HIS A 9 42.62 -2.97 -16.47
N ARG A 10 41.37 -3.23 -16.06
CA ARG A 10 40.82 -4.59 -16.03
C ARG A 10 39.65 -4.67 -17.00
N ASN A 11 40.02 -5.22 -18.14
CA ASN A 11 39.23 -5.76 -19.22
C ASN A 11 38.03 -6.55 -18.68
N ILE A 12 36.81 -6.02 -18.87
CA ILE A 12 35.56 -6.70 -18.53
C ILE A 12 35.37 -7.81 -19.55
N LYS A 13 35.98 -8.97 -19.29
CA LYS A 13 35.66 -10.20 -20.02
C LYS A 13 34.22 -10.57 -19.71
N GLU A 14 33.44 -10.56 -20.78
CA GLU A 14 32.08 -11.05 -20.94
C GLU A 14 31.67 -12.15 -19.95
N ILE A 15 30.62 -11.87 -19.18
CA ILE A 15 29.92 -12.88 -18.38
C ILE A 15 29.17 -13.79 -19.37
N PRO A 16 29.42 -15.11 -19.38
CA PRO A 16 28.79 -16.00 -20.34
C PRO A 16 27.28 -16.06 -20.11
N ARG A 17 26.50 -15.75 -21.16
CA ARG A 17 25.05 -15.94 -21.18
C ARG A 17 24.73 -17.41 -20.89
N ARG A 18 24.07 -17.69 -19.77
CA ARG A 18 23.44 -19.00 -19.53
C ARG A 18 22.43 -19.26 -20.66
N LYS A 19 22.69 -20.30 -21.44
CA LYS A 19 21.75 -20.87 -22.42
C LYS A 19 20.57 -21.51 -21.68
N GLY A 20 19.37 -21.23 -22.19
CA GLY A 20 18.22 -22.14 -22.18
C GLY A 20 17.85 -22.80 -20.86
N GLY A 21 17.22 -22.06 -19.97
CA GLY A 21 16.24 -22.61 -19.04
C GLY A 21 14.96 -21.84 -19.26
N SER A 22 13.87 -22.52 -19.63
CA SER A 22 12.54 -21.91 -19.67
C SER A 22 12.29 -21.27 -18.31
N ASN A 23 12.32 -19.94 -18.24
CA ASN A 23 11.73 -19.25 -17.10
C ASN A 23 10.31 -19.81 -16.98
N PRO A 24 9.90 -20.34 -15.81
CA PRO A 24 8.49 -20.62 -15.63
C PRO A 24 7.76 -19.31 -15.96
N PRO A 25 6.69 -19.35 -16.79
CA PRO A 25 5.87 -18.16 -16.96
C PRO A 25 5.54 -17.68 -15.56
N CYS A 26 5.72 -16.39 -15.32
CA CYS A 26 5.40 -15.74 -14.06
C CYS A 26 3.98 -16.19 -13.71
N SER A 27 3.87 -17.25 -12.90
CA SER A 27 2.60 -17.90 -12.59
C SER A 27 1.82 -16.81 -11.94
N ALA A 28 0.71 -16.43 -12.57
CA ALA A 28 -0.17 -15.32 -12.21
C ALA A 28 -0.09 -15.10 -10.71
N ARG A 29 0.77 -14.16 -10.30
CA ARG A 29 0.90 -13.79 -8.91
C ARG A 29 -0.42 -13.09 -8.67
N GLU A 30 -1.35 -13.79 -8.03
CA GLU A 30 -2.68 -13.28 -7.70
C GLU A 30 -2.49 -11.83 -7.29
N THR A 31 -2.95 -10.93 -8.15
CA THR A 31 -2.98 -9.51 -7.84
C THR A 31 -4.03 -9.42 -6.76
N ILE A 32 -3.64 -9.61 -5.49
CA ILE A 32 -4.54 -9.52 -4.35
C ILE A 32 -5.24 -8.19 -4.52
N GLN A 33 -6.53 -8.24 -4.83
CA GLN A 33 -7.26 -7.04 -5.14
C GLN A 33 -7.26 -6.20 -3.86
N PRO A 34 -7.09 -4.87 -3.90
CA PRO A 34 -7.10 -4.04 -2.69
C PRO A 34 -8.32 -4.30 -1.79
N ARG A 35 -9.44 -4.73 -2.40
CA ARG A 35 -10.67 -5.13 -1.72
C ARG A 35 -10.51 -6.37 -0.80
N GLU A 36 -9.66 -7.32 -1.17
CA GLU A 36 -9.35 -8.52 -0.38
C GLU A 36 -8.43 -8.17 0.79
N THR A 37 -7.47 -7.26 0.56
CA THR A 37 -6.48 -6.85 1.58
C THR A 37 -7.11 -6.22 2.83
N TYR A 38 -8.01 -5.24 2.68
CA TYR A 38 -8.65 -4.63 3.85
C TYR A 38 -9.59 -5.58 4.59
N THR A 39 -10.17 -6.53 3.87
CA THR A 39 -11.09 -7.51 4.41
C THR A 39 -10.38 -8.45 5.39
N GLU A 40 -9.21 -8.94 5.02
CA GLU A 40 -8.41 -9.83 5.86
C GLU A 40 -7.78 -9.12 7.06
N LEU A 41 -7.41 -7.86 6.90
CA LEU A 41 -6.72 -7.07 7.92
C LEU A 41 -7.65 -6.50 9.00
N THR A 42 -8.95 -6.33 8.71
CA THR A 42 -9.91 -5.73 9.65
C THR A 42 -10.68 -6.77 10.48
N ASP A 43 -10.50 -8.06 10.20
CA ASP A 43 -11.24 -9.16 10.84
C ASP A 43 -12.76 -8.90 10.87
N ALA A 44 -13.29 -8.32 9.78
CA ALA A 44 -14.66 -7.84 9.72
C ALA A 44 -15.67 -8.96 10.03
N PRO A 45 -16.60 -8.74 10.97
CA PRO A 45 -17.53 -9.78 11.41
C PRO A 45 -18.45 -10.24 10.27
N ARG A 46 -18.74 -11.55 10.27
CA ARG A 46 -19.64 -12.19 9.30
C ARG A 46 -20.85 -12.79 9.99
N ASP A 47 -21.99 -12.76 9.32
CA ASP A 47 -23.22 -13.43 9.75
C ASP A 47 -23.14 -14.95 9.54
N ALA A 48 -24.18 -15.67 9.98
CA ALA A 48 -24.28 -17.12 9.79
C ALA A 48 -24.27 -17.55 8.31
N ASN A 49 -24.52 -16.63 7.37
CA ASN A 49 -24.54 -16.86 5.93
C ASN A 49 -23.20 -16.47 5.27
N GLY A 50 -22.17 -16.12 6.05
CA GLY A 50 -20.85 -15.71 5.58
C GLY A 50 -20.78 -14.30 5.00
N ARG A 51 -21.86 -13.50 5.10
CA ARG A 51 -21.92 -12.10 4.64
C ARG A 51 -21.38 -11.18 5.72
N PHE A 52 -20.68 -10.13 5.31
CA PHE A 52 -20.21 -9.11 6.25
C PHE A 52 -21.38 -8.37 6.91
N THR A 53 -21.38 -8.33 8.24
CA THR A 53 -22.35 -7.51 9.00
C THR A 53 -21.94 -6.05 8.99
N VAL A 54 -20.63 -5.77 8.95
CA VAL A 54 -20.05 -4.44 8.77
C VAL A 54 -19.10 -4.49 7.57
N LYS A 55 -19.20 -3.52 6.68
CA LYS A 55 -18.29 -3.44 5.54
C LYS A 55 -16.85 -3.25 6.04
N PRO A 56 -15.87 -4.07 5.61
CA PRO A 56 -14.49 -3.98 6.10
C PRO A 56 -13.90 -2.57 6.05
N GLN A 57 -14.17 -1.82 4.98
CA GLN A 57 -13.67 -0.46 4.84
C GLN A 57 -14.22 0.51 5.90
N ASN A 58 -15.41 0.26 6.45
CA ASN A 58 -15.96 1.11 7.51
C ASN A 58 -15.19 0.95 8.82
N LEU A 59 -14.48 -0.18 9.02
CA LEU A 59 -13.65 -0.40 10.20
C LEU A 59 -12.34 0.38 10.16
N LEU A 60 -11.94 0.91 8.98
CA LEU A 60 -10.73 1.71 8.83
C LEU A 60 -10.79 3.04 9.58
N VAL A 61 -11.98 3.53 9.94
CA VAL A 61 -12.16 4.75 10.75
C VAL A 61 -11.65 4.58 12.17
N ASN A 62 -11.47 3.34 12.64
CA ASN A 62 -10.98 3.03 13.99
C ASN A 62 -9.46 2.81 14.03
N VAL A 63 -8.76 2.93 12.89
CA VAL A 63 -7.33 2.69 12.81
C VAL A 63 -6.59 3.97 13.21
N PRO A 64 -5.82 3.95 14.31
CA PRO A 64 -5.13 5.15 14.76
C PRO A 64 -3.93 5.43 13.85
N LEU A 65 -3.88 6.65 13.31
CA LEU A 65 -2.84 7.15 12.42
C LEU A 65 -2.07 8.28 13.07
N GLY A 66 -0.79 8.41 12.72
CA GLY A 66 0.08 9.46 13.23
C GLY A 66 1.48 8.95 13.56
N LYS A 67 2.34 9.86 14.03
CA LYS A 67 3.75 9.53 14.30
C LYS A 67 3.89 8.43 15.36
N ALA A 68 3.13 8.52 16.45
CA ALA A 68 3.14 7.51 17.52
C ALA A 68 2.71 6.13 16.98
N SER A 69 1.62 6.09 16.21
CA SER A 69 1.15 4.86 15.55
C SER A 69 2.19 4.27 14.61
N LEU A 70 2.92 5.10 13.86
CA LEU A 70 3.96 4.61 12.95
C LEU A 70 5.18 4.07 13.70
N LEU A 71 5.58 4.69 14.82
CA LEU A 71 6.65 4.17 15.68
C LEU A 71 6.28 2.82 16.30
N ASP A 72 5.02 2.70 16.76
CA ASP A 72 4.46 1.45 17.26
C ASP A 72 4.50 0.34 16.19
N VAL A 73 4.07 0.65 14.97
CA VAL A 73 4.16 -0.27 13.83
C VAL A 73 5.59 -0.72 13.56
N VAL A 74 6.55 0.20 13.54
CA VAL A 74 7.96 -0.13 13.31
C VAL A 74 8.43 -1.09 14.41
N ARG A 75 8.08 -0.84 15.67
CA ARG A 75 8.41 -1.74 16.79
C ARG A 75 7.79 -3.13 16.59
N VAL A 76 6.49 -3.22 16.35
CA VAL A 76 5.77 -4.50 16.19
C VAL A 76 6.33 -5.30 15.01
N LEU A 77 6.51 -4.67 13.85
CA LEU A 77 6.94 -5.37 12.64
C LEU A 77 8.43 -5.72 12.64
N SER A 78 9.30 -4.88 13.22
CA SER A 78 10.75 -5.15 13.28
C SER A 78 11.12 -6.22 14.31
N SER A 79 10.30 -6.40 15.34
CA SER A 79 10.49 -7.40 16.39
C SER A 79 9.46 -8.53 16.34
N TYR A 80 8.82 -8.71 15.18
CA TYR A 80 7.72 -9.65 15.04
C TYR A 80 8.14 -11.08 15.39
N ASN A 81 7.43 -11.66 16.35
CA ASN A 81 7.54 -13.06 16.71
C ASN A 81 6.13 -13.64 16.86
N PRO A 82 5.74 -14.64 16.04
CA PRO A 82 4.40 -15.23 16.08
C PRO A 82 4.08 -15.94 17.40
N ALA A 83 5.09 -16.29 18.21
CA ALA A 83 4.88 -16.89 19.53
C ALA A 83 4.44 -15.88 20.60
N THR A 84 4.70 -14.58 20.39
CA THR A 84 4.47 -13.54 21.39
C THR A 84 3.54 -12.42 20.94
N VAL A 85 3.44 -12.17 19.63
CA VAL A 85 2.58 -11.12 19.06
C VAL A 85 1.28 -11.74 18.54
N PRO A 86 0.11 -11.34 19.07
CA PRO A 86 -1.18 -11.77 18.54
C PRO A 86 -1.35 -11.42 17.06
N VAL A 87 -2.02 -12.29 16.30
CA VAL A 87 -2.27 -12.07 14.88
C VAL A 87 -3.04 -10.76 14.62
N SER A 88 -3.98 -10.41 15.50
CA SER A 88 -4.74 -9.15 15.40
C SER A 88 -3.85 -7.91 15.51
N GLU A 89 -2.83 -7.95 16.37
CA GLU A 89 -1.85 -6.86 16.52
C GLU A 89 -0.98 -6.72 15.28
N ALA A 90 -0.52 -7.85 14.72
CA ALA A 90 0.24 -7.86 13.47
C ALA A 90 -0.59 -7.33 12.29
N LYS A 91 -1.86 -7.77 12.17
CA LYS A 91 -2.80 -7.27 11.15
C LYS A 91 -3.02 -5.77 11.28
N LEU A 92 -3.24 -5.27 12.49
CA LEU A 92 -3.39 -3.84 12.75
C LEU A 92 -2.12 -3.06 12.37
N ALA A 93 -0.93 -3.60 12.68
CA ALA A 93 0.33 -2.96 12.31
C ALA A 93 0.51 -2.87 10.78
N VAL A 94 0.19 -3.95 10.06
CA VAL A 94 0.16 -3.96 8.59
C VAL A 94 -0.88 -2.98 8.03
N LEU A 95 -2.05 -2.89 8.65
CA LEU A 95 -3.09 -1.97 8.23
C LEU A 95 -2.68 -0.50 8.40
N LYS A 96 -2.07 -0.15 9.53
CA LYS A 96 -1.51 1.17 9.80
C LYS A 96 -0.46 1.56 8.74
N ILE A 97 0.51 0.68 8.44
CA ILE A 97 1.56 1.02 7.46
C ILE A 97 1.00 1.15 6.05
N LEU A 98 0.01 0.34 5.68
CA LEU A 98 -0.65 0.39 4.39
C LEU A 98 -1.42 1.70 4.20
N LEU A 99 -2.17 2.14 5.23
CA LEU A 99 -2.87 3.43 5.18
C LEU A 99 -1.90 4.62 5.15
N MET A 100 -0.84 4.59 5.97
CA MET A 100 0.06 5.73 6.13
C MET A 100 1.10 5.86 5.01
N ILE A 101 1.43 4.81 4.27
CA ILE A 101 2.46 4.87 3.22
C ILE A 101 1.83 4.80 1.81
N PRO A 102 1.42 3.64 1.27
CA PRO A 102 0.93 3.59 -0.11
C PRO A 102 -0.40 4.34 -0.30
N GLU A 103 -1.34 4.27 0.64
CA GLU A 103 -2.62 4.97 0.47
C GLU A 103 -2.50 6.48 0.62
N SER A 104 -1.57 6.98 1.45
CA SER A 104 -1.31 8.41 1.56
C SER A 104 -0.65 9.00 0.30
N LEU A 105 0.09 8.18 -0.45
CA LEU A 105 0.64 8.57 -1.75
C LEU A 105 -0.44 8.64 -2.85
N ARG A 106 -1.45 7.76 -2.79
CA ARG A 106 -2.57 7.76 -3.75
C ARG A 106 -3.61 8.83 -3.43
N PHE A 107 -3.91 9.02 -2.14
CA PHE A 107 -5.05 9.80 -1.67
C PHE A 107 -4.61 10.92 -0.73
N HIS A 108 -4.68 12.15 -1.25
CA HIS A 108 -4.42 13.36 -0.46
C HIS A 108 -5.22 13.42 0.85
N PRO A 109 -6.51 13.04 0.92
CA PRO A 109 -7.23 13.13 2.18
C PRO A 109 -6.78 12.09 3.23
N VAL A 110 -6.24 10.93 2.80
CA VAL A 110 -5.61 9.96 3.71
C VAL A 110 -4.34 10.57 4.30
N ARG A 111 -3.49 11.17 3.46
CA ARG A 111 -2.28 11.88 3.91
C ARG A 111 -2.60 13.02 4.86
N ASN A 112 -3.59 13.83 4.51
CA ASN A 112 -3.96 15.03 5.26
C ASN A 112 -4.55 14.69 6.64
N ALA A 113 -5.13 13.50 6.82
CA ALA A 113 -5.70 13.07 8.10
C ALA A 113 -4.67 13.11 9.24
N TYR A 114 -3.41 12.76 8.96
CA TYR A 114 -2.35 12.67 9.98
C TYR A 114 -1.18 13.65 9.77
N ILE A 115 -0.98 14.22 8.57
CA ILE A 115 0.06 15.24 8.34
C ILE A 115 -0.37 16.61 8.86
N LEU A 116 -1.62 17.04 8.59
CA LEU A 116 -2.06 18.39 8.93
C LEU A 116 -2.31 18.59 10.44
N ARG A 117 -2.40 17.50 11.20
CA ARG A 117 -2.55 17.51 12.68
C ARG A 117 -1.21 17.55 13.43
N GLY A 118 -0.12 17.94 12.75
CA GLY A 118 1.14 18.31 13.42
C GLY A 118 1.97 17.16 13.99
N HIS A 119 1.74 15.91 13.57
CA HIS A 119 2.47 14.71 14.04
C HIS A 119 2.39 14.42 15.55
N THR A 120 1.68 15.22 16.34
CA THR A 120 1.63 15.14 17.81
C THR A 120 0.40 14.40 18.33
N GLU A 121 -0.72 14.47 17.61
CA GLU A 121 -1.98 13.84 18.02
C GLU A 121 -2.28 12.57 17.22
N GLU A 122 -2.95 11.62 17.88
CA GLU A 122 -3.57 10.49 17.20
C GLU A 122 -4.71 11.00 16.30
N SER A 123 -4.80 10.45 15.10
CA SER A 123 -5.77 10.84 14.09
C SER A 123 -6.45 9.63 13.47
N HIS A 124 -7.63 9.85 12.91
CA HIS A 124 -8.45 8.79 12.32
C HIS A 124 -9.01 9.25 10.97
N LEU A 125 -9.29 8.28 10.09
CA LEU A 125 -9.95 8.56 8.82
C LEU A 125 -11.43 8.82 9.02
N THR A 126 -12.03 9.64 8.16
CA THR A 126 -13.49 9.81 8.14
C THR A 126 -14.15 8.72 7.30
N GLU A 127 -15.42 8.43 7.57
CA GLU A 127 -16.18 7.42 6.81
C GLU A 127 -16.25 7.75 5.30
N ALA A 128 -16.31 9.03 4.95
CA ALA A 128 -16.24 9.46 3.56
C ALA A 128 -14.93 9.01 2.91
N VAL A 129 -13.81 9.13 3.62
CA VAL A 129 -12.48 8.71 3.15
C VAL A 129 -12.39 7.21 2.97
N THR A 130 -12.80 6.46 3.99
CA THR A 130 -12.67 5.00 3.98
C THR A 130 -13.54 4.34 2.90
N ASN A 131 -14.65 4.97 2.51
CA ASN A 131 -15.52 4.47 1.45
C ASN A 131 -14.93 4.55 0.03
N TYR A 132 -13.96 5.42 -0.24
CA TYR A 132 -13.36 5.53 -1.57
C TYR A 132 -11.98 4.90 -1.67
N VAL A 133 -11.25 4.69 -0.57
CA VAL A 133 -9.91 4.08 -0.59
C VAL A 133 -9.90 2.72 -1.34
N PRO A 134 -10.84 1.78 -1.09
CA PRO A 134 -10.89 0.52 -1.84
C PRO A 134 -11.24 0.68 -3.32
N LYS A 135 -11.74 1.85 -3.73
CA LYS A 135 -12.16 2.15 -5.11
C LYS A 135 -11.02 2.69 -5.97
N TRP A 136 -9.76 2.68 -5.49
CA TRP A 136 -8.61 3.11 -6.27
C TRP A 136 -8.58 2.56 -7.71
N PRO A 137 -8.81 1.25 -7.98
CA PRO A 137 -8.79 0.74 -9.35
C PRO A 137 -9.90 1.35 -10.23
N LEU A 138 -11.08 1.59 -9.66
CA LEU A 138 -12.19 2.21 -10.37
C LEU A 138 -11.90 3.67 -10.68
N ILE A 139 -11.39 4.42 -9.69
CA ILE A 139 -10.99 5.82 -9.87
C ILE A 139 -9.92 5.92 -10.96
N SER A 140 -8.91 5.04 -10.91
CA SER A 140 -7.84 4.98 -11.92
C SER A 140 -8.41 4.73 -13.33
N LYS A 141 -9.33 3.77 -13.47
CA LYS A 141 -9.99 3.48 -14.74
C LYS A 141 -10.78 4.69 -15.26
N LEU A 142 -11.57 5.33 -14.40
CA LEU A 142 -12.37 6.50 -14.77
C LEU A 142 -11.48 7.68 -15.18
N LEU A 143 -10.34 7.91 -14.52
CA LEU A 143 -9.38 8.93 -14.91
C LEU A 143 -8.78 8.66 -16.30
N MET A 144 -8.44 7.41 -16.61
CA MET A 144 -7.96 7.02 -17.94
C MET A 144 -9.05 7.11 -19.02
N GLU A 145 -10.31 6.90 -18.67
CA GLU A 145 -11.44 7.10 -19.58
C GLU A 145 -11.67 8.59 -19.83
N TRP A 146 -11.61 9.43 -18.81
CA TRP A 146 -11.75 10.87 -18.93
C TRP A 146 -10.68 11.46 -19.86
N ASP A 147 -9.40 11.15 -19.64
CA ASP A 147 -8.30 11.61 -20.51
C ASP A 147 -8.52 11.24 -22.00
N ARG A 148 -9.06 10.03 -22.24
CA ARG A 148 -9.46 9.60 -23.58
C ARG A 148 -10.64 10.40 -24.12
N TYR A 149 -11.65 10.74 -23.33
CA TYR A 149 -12.77 11.56 -23.79
C TYR A 149 -12.34 13.00 -24.11
N ASP A 150 -11.48 13.60 -23.28
CA ASP A 150 -11.03 14.99 -23.45
C ASP A 150 -10.15 15.15 -24.71
N SER A 151 -9.30 14.15 -24.99
CA SER A 151 -8.46 14.12 -26.20
C SER A 151 -9.22 13.93 -27.52
N HIS A 152 -10.51 13.59 -27.48
CA HIS A 152 -11.37 13.41 -28.67
C HIS A 152 -12.38 14.54 -28.86
N GLN A 153 -12.39 15.57 -28.00
CA GLN A 153 -13.17 16.79 -28.21
C GLN A 153 -12.35 17.74 -29.11
N PRO A 154 -12.76 18.03 -30.36
CA PRO A 154 -12.14 19.10 -31.13
C PRO A 154 -12.42 20.42 -30.41
N TYR A 155 -11.36 21.19 -30.14
CA TYR A 155 -11.47 22.54 -29.57
C TYR A 155 -12.56 23.34 -30.30
N HIS A 156 -13.57 23.80 -29.56
CA HIS A 156 -14.55 24.79 -30.02
C HIS A 156 -14.05 26.20 -29.69
#